data_AF-A0AAD5MCR4-F1
#
_entry.id   AF-A0AAD5MCR4-F1
#
_cell.length_a   1.000
_cell.length_b   1.000
_cell.length_c   1.000
_cell.angle_alpha   90.00
_cell.angle_beta   90.00
_cell.angle_gamma   90.00
#
_symmetry.space_group_name_H-M   'P 1'
#
loop_
_entity.id
_entity.type
_entity.pdbx_description
1 polymer ?
#
loop_
_entity_poly.entity_id
_entity_poly.type
_entity_poly.pdbx_seq_one_letter_code
_entity_poly.pdbx_strand_id
1 'polypeptide(L)'
;MDVFKSKSPAQLEEYNRRNVGDGRTGFRVQQLFTRDVTIYAILPRGIVSLPLSSCYTSSSCSSCISSPDPTCQWCTAVGKCSTATQCPSSTVNVCPTKNGTPKPASLSFDDLKNISLPINNLPQPDGFTYVCLFGASASAATWTEYGVLCPLPSLSTSRISPLFTELLALTTSVSSHRIVEYNFTVYNCGAFKT
;
A
#
# COMPACT_ATOMS: atom_id res chain seq x y z
N MET A 1 -31.83 -16.40 -3.63
CA MET A 1 -30.78 -16.27 -4.66
C MET A 1 -29.49 -16.07 -3.90
N ASP A 2 -28.61 -17.05 -3.96
CA ASP A 2 -27.29 -16.99 -3.35
C ASP A 2 -26.36 -16.22 -4.29
N VAL A 3 -25.71 -15.17 -3.78
CA VAL A 3 -24.81 -14.34 -4.57
C VAL A 3 -23.41 -14.93 -4.45
N PHE A 4 -22.97 -15.61 -5.51
CA PHE A 4 -21.62 -16.17 -5.58
C PHE A 4 -20.66 -15.13 -6.18
N LYS A 5 -19.51 -14.98 -5.56
CA LYS A 5 -18.37 -14.26 -6.14
C LYS A 5 -17.27 -15.29 -6.33
N SER A 6 -16.69 -15.37 -7.52
CA SER A 6 -15.62 -16.33 -7.81
C SER A 6 -14.48 -15.69 -8.59
N LYS A 7 -13.26 -16.12 -8.26
CA LYS A 7 -12.01 -15.71 -8.90
C LYS A 7 -11.70 -16.52 -10.16
N SER A 8 -12.37 -17.65 -10.38
CA SER A 8 -12.21 -18.50 -11.55
C SER A 8 -13.54 -19.16 -11.94
N PRO A 9 -13.97 -19.08 -13.21
CA PRO A 9 -15.19 -19.75 -13.66
C PRO A 9 -15.17 -21.28 -13.45
N ALA A 10 -13.99 -21.88 -13.22
CA ALA A 10 -13.84 -23.30 -12.93
C ALA A 10 -13.87 -23.67 -11.42
N GLN A 11 -13.81 -22.69 -10.51
CA GLN A 11 -13.87 -22.89 -9.06
C GLN A 11 -14.82 -21.85 -8.44
N LEU A 12 -16.11 -22.18 -8.39
CA LEU A 12 -17.14 -21.40 -7.71
C LEU A 12 -17.06 -21.64 -6.20
N GLU A 13 -16.08 -21.06 -5.53
CA GLU A 13 -16.02 -21.07 -4.06
C GLU A 13 -16.87 -19.92 -3.51
N GLU A 14 -17.88 -20.25 -2.68
CA GLU A 14 -18.63 -19.25 -1.93
C GLU A 14 -17.72 -18.64 -0.86
N TYR A 15 -17.53 -17.32 -0.89
CA TYR A 15 -16.80 -16.62 0.15
C TYR A 15 -17.58 -15.38 0.62
N ASN A 16 -17.43 -15.04 1.90
CA ASN A 16 -18.03 -13.86 2.54
C ASN A 16 -19.57 -13.82 2.56
N ARG A 17 -20.21 -14.92 2.99
CA ARG A 17 -21.64 -14.94 3.28
C ARG A 17 -21.97 -13.95 4.41
N ARG A 18 -22.91 -13.03 4.16
CA ARG A 18 -23.36 -12.03 5.14
C ARG A 18 -24.82 -12.22 5.48
N ASN A 19 -25.13 -12.25 6.76
CA ASN A 19 -26.51 -12.21 7.24
C ASN A 19 -27.02 -10.77 7.17
N VAL A 20 -28.24 -10.59 6.66
CA VAL A 20 -28.84 -9.27 6.42
C VAL A 20 -30.14 -9.17 7.21
N GLY A 21 -30.28 -8.09 7.98
CA GLY A 21 -31.46 -7.78 8.76
C GLY A 21 -31.38 -8.16 10.24
N ASP A 22 -32.33 -7.66 11.02
CA ASP A 22 -32.48 -7.91 12.45
C ASP A 22 -33.97 -8.06 12.84
N GLY A 23 -34.26 -8.14 14.14
CA GLY A 23 -35.64 -8.23 14.64
C GLY A 23 -36.54 -7.03 14.27
N ARG A 24 -35.95 -5.88 13.92
CA ARG A 24 -36.66 -4.65 13.54
C ARG A 24 -36.95 -4.60 12.05
N THR A 25 -35.98 -4.92 11.20
CA THR A 25 -36.11 -4.88 9.73
C THR A 25 -36.71 -6.15 9.14
N GLY A 26 -36.67 -7.26 9.89
CA GLY A 26 -36.92 -8.61 9.40
C GLY A 26 -35.67 -9.20 8.73
N PHE A 27 -35.70 -10.51 8.42
CA PHE A 27 -34.56 -11.25 7.86
C PHE A 27 -34.75 -11.65 6.38
N ARG A 28 -35.96 -11.49 5.83
CA ARG A 28 -36.27 -11.86 4.44
C ARG A 28 -35.86 -10.74 3.50
N VAL A 29 -34.99 -11.00 2.53
CA VAL A 29 -34.68 -10.02 1.49
C VAL A 29 -35.80 -10.04 0.44
N GLN A 30 -36.46 -8.89 0.23
CA GLN A 30 -37.51 -8.71 -0.77
C GLN A 30 -36.94 -8.33 -2.14
N GLN A 31 -35.93 -7.45 -2.15
CA GLN A 31 -35.28 -6.98 -3.37
C GLN A 31 -33.80 -6.67 -3.09
N LEU A 32 -32.97 -6.89 -4.12
CA LEU A 32 -31.55 -6.52 -4.13
C LEU A 32 -31.29 -5.67 -5.36
N PHE A 33 -30.57 -4.56 -5.18
CA PHE A 33 -30.03 -3.78 -6.28
C PHE A 33 -28.64 -3.26 -5.94
N THR A 34 -27.82 -3.08 -6.97
CA THR A 34 -26.45 -2.59 -6.85
C THR A 34 -26.36 -1.17 -7.38
N ARG A 35 -25.64 -0.32 -6.66
CA ARG A 35 -25.28 1.02 -7.11
C ARG A 35 -23.81 1.25 -6.78
N ASP A 36 -23.01 1.46 -7.82
CA ASP A 36 -21.55 1.58 -7.74
C ASP A 36 -20.93 0.38 -7.00
N VAL A 37 -20.45 0.63 -5.78
CA VAL A 37 -19.77 -0.35 -4.90
C VAL A 37 -20.63 -0.75 -3.70
N THR A 38 -21.93 -0.46 -3.74
CA THR A 38 -22.87 -0.75 -2.63
C THR A 38 -24.02 -1.60 -3.13
N ILE A 39 -24.29 -2.66 -2.39
CA ILE A 39 -25.48 -3.51 -2.52
C ILE A 39 -26.53 -2.97 -1.54
N TYR A 40 -27.73 -2.70 -2.03
CA TYR A 40 -28.88 -2.36 -1.20
C TYR A 40 -29.81 -3.56 -1.13
N ALA A 41 -30.07 -4.04 0.08
CA ALA A 41 -31.04 -5.08 0.36
C ALA A 41 -32.28 -4.45 0.98
N ILE A 42 -33.43 -4.61 0.32
CA ILE A 42 -34.75 -4.19 0.84
C ILE A 42 -35.32 -5.35 1.65
N LEU A 43 -35.67 -5.07 2.90
CA LEU A 43 -36.29 -5.99 3.86
C LEU A 43 -37.72 -5.52 4.19
N PRO A 44 -38.59 -6.39 4.77
CA PRO A 44 -39.99 -6.07 5.02
C PRO A 44 -40.24 -4.77 5.77
N ARG A 45 -39.31 -4.39 6.64
CA ARG A 45 -39.43 -3.22 7.51
C ARG A 45 -38.22 -2.29 7.44
N GLY A 46 -37.41 -2.38 6.39
CA GLY A 46 -36.23 -1.50 6.27
C GLY A 46 -35.35 -1.77 5.06
N ILE A 47 -34.30 -0.97 4.92
CA ILE A 47 -33.29 -1.10 3.87
C ILE A 47 -31.92 -1.21 4.55
N VAL A 48 -31.10 -2.15 4.11
CA VAL A 48 -29.72 -2.33 4.58
C VAL A 48 -28.77 -2.15 3.42
N SER A 49 -27.78 -1.29 3.58
CA SER A 49 -26.68 -1.11 2.63
C SER A 49 -25.48 -1.96 3.02
N LEU A 50 -24.91 -2.68 2.07
CA LEU A 50 -23.77 -3.56 2.23
C LEU A 50 -22.71 -3.22 1.19
N PRO A 51 -21.42 -3.18 1.55
CA PRO A 51 -20.37 -2.97 0.56
C PRO A 51 -20.29 -4.18 -0.39
N LEU A 52 -20.07 -3.90 -1.68
CA LEU A 52 -19.93 -4.91 -2.73
C LEU A 52 -18.65 -5.73 -2.56
N SER A 53 -17.62 -5.19 -1.91
CA SER A 53 -16.37 -5.90 -1.64
C SER A 53 -15.97 -5.78 -0.17
N SER A 54 -15.19 -6.72 0.32
CA SER A 54 -14.69 -6.71 1.71
C SER A 54 -13.18 -6.48 1.79
N CYS A 55 -12.61 -5.81 0.79
CA CYS A 55 -11.16 -5.64 0.65
C CYS A 55 -10.51 -4.97 1.88
N TYR A 56 -11.27 -4.14 2.59
CA TYR A 56 -10.83 -3.46 3.82
C TYR A 56 -10.38 -4.41 4.94
N THR A 57 -10.71 -5.70 4.89
CA THR A 57 -10.24 -6.68 5.88
C THR A 57 -8.74 -6.98 5.74
N SER A 58 -8.14 -6.71 4.58
CA SER A 58 -6.72 -6.95 4.31
C SER A 58 -5.91 -5.66 4.45
N SER A 59 -5.02 -5.63 5.44
CA SER A 59 -4.11 -4.50 5.69
C SER A 59 -2.77 -4.61 4.97
N SER A 60 -2.43 -5.81 4.47
CA SER A 60 -1.17 -6.07 3.75
C SER A 60 -1.42 -6.38 2.29
N CYS A 61 -0.43 -6.05 1.45
CA CYS A 61 -0.48 -6.34 0.03
C CYS A 61 -0.61 -7.85 -0.24
N SER A 62 0.19 -8.66 0.46
CA SER A 62 0.20 -10.11 0.29
C SER A 62 -1.17 -10.72 0.60
N SER A 63 -1.79 -10.31 1.73
CA SER A 63 -3.13 -10.76 2.10
C SER A 63 -4.21 -10.31 1.12
N CYS A 64 -4.07 -9.10 0.56
CA CYS A 64 -5.00 -8.56 -0.41
C CYS A 64 -5.02 -9.39 -1.71
N ILE A 65 -3.84 -9.71 -2.26
CA ILE A 65 -3.73 -10.47 -3.51
C ILE A 65 -4.14 -11.94 -3.31
N SER A 66 -3.86 -12.50 -2.13
CA SER A 66 -4.33 -13.83 -1.75
C SER A 66 -5.81 -13.87 -1.41
N SER A 67 -6.51 -12.74 -1.38
CA SER A 67 -7.95 -12.69 -1.12
C SER A 67 -8.69 -13.53 -2.18
N PRO A 68 -9.70 -14.30 -1.75
CA PRO A 68 -10.60 -15.01 -2.68
C PRO A 68 -11.47 -14.02 -3.47
N ASP A 69 -11.56 -12.76 -3.04
CA ASP A 69 -12.37 -11.74 -3.71
C ASP A 69 -11.69 -11.23 -4.99
N PRO A 70 -12.23 -11.49 -6.20
CA PRO A 70 -11.66 -11.04 -7.46
C PRO A 70 -11.70 -9.52 -7.63
N THR A 71 -12.55 -8.82 -6.87
CA THR A 71 -12.64 -7.36 -6.95
C THR A 71 -11.56 -6.68 -6.12
N CYS A 72 -10.87 -7.41 -5.24
CA CYS A 72 -9.84 -6.87 -4.37
C CYS A 72 -8.48 -6.86 -5.04
N GLN A 73 -7.90 -5.67 -5.14
CA GLN A 73 -6.57 -5.43 -5.67
C GLN A 73 -5.80 -4.48 -4.75
N TRP A 74 -4.48 -4.49 -4.85
CA TRP A 74 -3.67 -3.62 -4.01
C TRP A 74 -3.50 -2.24 -4.66
N CYS A 75 -3.82 -1.19 -3.92
CA CYS A 75 -3.64 0.19 -4.33
C CYS A 75 -2.32 0.74 -3.77
N THR A 76 -1.24 0.67 -4.55
CA THR A 76 0.11 1.09 -4.09
C THR A 76 0.18 2.56 -3.71
N ALA A 77 -0.55 3.44 -4.42
CA ALA A 77 -0.60 4.87 -4.13
C ALA A 77 -1.07 5.16 -2.69
N VAL A 78 -2.06 4.42 -2.20
CA VAL A 78 -2.68 4.62 -0.88
C VAL A 78 -2.14 3.61 0.16
N GLY A 79 -1.60 2.48 -0.28
CA GLY A 79 -1.13 1.40 0.58
C GLY A 79 -2.28 0.64 1.26
N LYS A 80 -3.36 0.39 0.51
CA LYS A 80 -4.55 -0.32 1.01
C LYS A 80 -5.09 -1.30 -0.03
N CYS A 81 -5.80 -2.30 0.45
CA CYS A 81 -6.58 -3.20 -0.39
C CYS A 81 -7.93 -2.55 -0.73
N SER A 82 -8.20 -2.33 -2.01
CA SER A 82 -9.43 -1.70 -2.49
C SER A 82 -9.88 -2.32 -3.81
N THR A 83 -11.03 -1.89 -4.32
CA THR A 83 -11.41 -2.20 -5.71
C THR A 83 -10.63 -1.30 -6.68
N ALA A 84 -10.49 -1.73 -7.93
CA ALA A 84 -9.89 -0.93 -9.01
C ALA A 84 -10.49 0.48 -9.09
N THR A 85 -11.82 0.56 -8.99
CA THR A 85 -12.60 1.80 -9.08
C THR A 85 -12.41 2.76 -7.91
N GLN A 86 -11.93 2.27 -6.75
CA GLN A 86 -11.73 3.08 -5.54
C GLN A 86 -10.28 3.54 -5.38
N CYS A 87 -9.35 2.99 -6.16
CA CYS A 87 -7.96 3.45 -6.14
C CYS A 87 -7.83 4.70 -7.01
N PRO A 88 -7.20 5.78 -6.52
CA PRO A 88 -6.98 6.99 -7.32
C PRO A 88 -5.96 6.78 -8.46
N SER A 89 -5.35 5.60 -8.53
CA SER A 89 -4.28 5.22 -9.46
C SER A 89 -4.50 3.77 -9.91
N SER A 90 -3.71 3.31 -10.87
CA SER A 90 -3.66 1.90 -11.25
C SER A 90 -3.40 0.97 -10.05
N THR A 91 -4.24 -0.06 -9.89
CA THR A 91 -4.05 -1.13 -8.90
C THR A 91 -3.13 -2.22 -9.41
N VAL A 92 -2.44 -2.91 -8.50
CA VAL A 92 -1.52 -4.00 -8.83
C VAL A 92 -2.01 -5.35 -8.31
N ASN A 93 -1.71 -6.39 -9.09
CA ASN A 93 -1.94 -7.80 -8.75
C ASN A 93 -0.66 -8.51 -8.27
N VAL A 94 0.46 -7.79 -8.18
CA VAL A 94 1.74 -8.27 -7.65
C VAL A 94 2.27 -7.23 -6.68
N CYS A 95 2.71 -7.67 -5.50
CA CYS A 95 3.23 -6.75 -4.50
C CYS A 95 4.64 -6.26 -4.83
N PRO A 96 4.94 -4.99 -4.54
CA PRO A 96 6.31 -4.52 -4.47
C PRO A 96 7.10 -5.34 -3.43
N THR A 97 8.29 -5.83 -3.79
CA THR A 97 9.14 -6.61 -2.89
C THR A 97 10.58 -6.10 -2.92
N LYS A 98 11.26 -6.15 -1.77
CA LYS A 98 12.66 -5.74 -1.65
C LYS A 98 13.54 -6.64 -2.51
N ASN A 99 14.42 -6.05 -3.31
CA ASN A 99 15.33 -6.77 -4.21
C ASN A 99 16.81 -6.56 -3.83
N GLY A 100 17.18 -6.95 -2.61
CA GLY A 100 18.54 -6.80 -2.08
C GLY A 100 18.72 -5.54 -1.23
N THR A 101 19.97 -5.09 -1.06
CA THR A 101 20.33 -3.96 -0.19
C THR A 101 20.39 -2.63 -0.95
N PRO A 102 20.25 -1.48 -0.25
CA PRO A 102 20.47 -0.16 -0.84
C PRO A 102 21.87 -0.04 -1.44
N LYS A 103 21.98 0.67 -2.57
CA LYS A 103 23.25 0.94 -3.24
C LYS A 103 23.48 2.45 -3.36
N PRO A 104 24.56 2.98 -2.76
CA PRO A 104 25.55 2.31 -1.91
C PRO A 104 24.94 1.87 -0.56
N ALA A 105 25.60 0.95 0.16
CA ALA A 105 25.09 0.43 1.43
C ALA A 105 25.24 1.42 2.60
N SER A 106 26.12 2.42 2.46
CA SER A 106 26.30 3.52 3.39
C SER A 106 26.78 4.77 2.65
N LEU A 107 26.54 5.94 3.21
CA LEU A 107 26.97 7.23 2.66
C LEU A 107 27.62 8.12 3.71
N SER A 108 28.56 8.94 3.26
CA SER A 108 29.06 10.06 4.07
C SER A 108 27.97 11.13 4.20
N PHE A 109 27.97 11.84 5.32
CA PHE A 109 27.06 12.96 5.59
C PHE A 109 27.13 14.04 4.50
N ASP A 110 28.33 14.29 3.95
CA ASP A 110 28.58 15.32 2.93
C ASP A 110 28.44 14.79 1.47
N ASP A 111 28.17 13.48 1.29
CA ASP A 111 28.05 12.90 -0.05
C ASP A 111 26.69 13.20 -0.67
N LEU A 112 26.66 13.97 -1.76
CA LEU A 112 25.46 14.29 -2.53
C LEU A 112 25.02 13.17 -3.49
N LYS A 113 25.38 11.91 -3.21
CA LYS A 113 25.05 10.77 -4.09
C LYS A 113 23.64 10.27 -3.83
N ASN A 114 22.96 9.86 -4.90
CA ASN A 114 21.66 9.21 -4.81
C ASN A 114 21.80 7.77 -4.30
N ILE A 115 20.88 7.37 -3.42
CA ILE A 115 20.70 6.01 -2.94
C ILE A 115 19.74 5.27 -3.86
N SER A 116 20.21 4.21 -4.50
CA SER A 116 19.38 3.28 -5.25
C SER A 116 18.76 2.26 -4.31
N LEU A 117 17.43 2.22 -4.26
CA LEU A 117 16.64 1.23 -3.53
C LEU A 117 16.06 0.22 -4.51
N PRO A 118 16.64 -0.99 -4.61
CA PRO A 118 16.19 -2.00 -5.56
C PRO A 118 14.89 -2.66 -5.06
N ILE A 119 13.82 -2.52 -5.83
CA ILE A 119 12.47 -3.00 -5.49
C ILE A 119 11.85 -3.62 -6.75
N ASN A 120 11.44 -4.88 -6.65
CA ASN A 120 10.75 -5.58 -7.72
C ASN A 120 9.27 -5.20 -7.73
N ASN A 121 8.66 -5.20 -8.92
CA ASN A 121 7.21 -4.97 -9.12
C ASN A 121 6.72 -3.63 -8.56
N LEU A 122 7.58 -2.60 -8.55
CA LEU A 122 7.20 -1.26 -8.15
C LEU A 122 6.48 -0.57 -9.34
N PRO A 123 5.16 -0.27 -9.24
CA PRO A 123 4.42 0.29 -10.36
C PRO A 123 4.92 1.68 -10.73
N GLN A 124 4.71 2.06 -11.99
CA GLN A 124 4.97 3.44 -12.42
C GLN A 124 4.04 4.40 -11.68
N PRO A 125 4.56 5.53 -11.16
CA PRO A 125 3.74 6.52 -10.48
C PRO A 125 2.74 7.16 -11.44
N ASP A 126 1.47 7.22 -11.04
CA ASP A 126 0.38 7.80 -11.82
C ASP A 126 -0.50 8.65 -10.88
N GLY A 127 -0.40 9.98 -11.00
CA GLY A 127 -1.08 10.91 -10.09
C GLY A 127 -0.51 10.99 -8.66
N PHE A 128 0.62 10.33 -8.39
CA PHE A 128 1.37 10.44 -7.12
C PHE A 128 2.88 10.39 -7.37
N THR A 129 3.69 10.71 -6.36
CA THR A 129 5.15 10.54 -6.42
C THR A 129 5.63 9.65 -5.28
N TYR A 130 6.76 8.96 -5.49
CA TYR A 130 7.41 8.22 -4.42
C TYR A 130 8.22 9.17 -3.53
N VAL A 131 8.25 8.88 -2.23
CA VAL A 131 8.92 9.69 -1.21
C VAL A 131 9.74 8.79 -0.31
N CYS A 132 11.03 9.07 -0.23
CA CYS A 132 11.95 8.38 0.67
C CYS A 132 11.94 9.09 2.02
N LEU A 133 11.55 8.35 3.06
CA LEU A 133 11.53 8.81 4.44
C LEU A 133 12.73 8.24 5.16
N PHE A 134 13.53 9.13 5.73
CA PHE A 134 14.72 8.78 6.48
C PHE A 134 14.67 9.50 7.83
N GLY A 135 14.20 8.80 8.85
CA GLY A 135 13.89 9.41 10.13
C GLY A 135 12.79 10.46 10.03
N ALA A 136 13.13 11.69 10.43
CA ALA A 136 12.25 12.86 10.29
C ALA A 136 12.40 13.59 8.94
N SER A 137 13.36 13.21 8.12
CA SER A 137 13.61 13.84 6.83
C SER A 137 12.92 13.10 5.70
N ALA A 138 12.42 13.83 4.71
CA ALA A 138 11.77 13.28 3.54
C ALA A 138 12.40 13.85 2.27
N SER A 139 12.59 13.02 1.25
CA SER A 139 13.03 13.46 -0.07
C SER A 139 12.19 12.81 -1.17
N ALA A 140 11.94 13.57 -2.24
CA ALA A 140 11.24 13.03 -3.41
C ALA A 140 12.12 12.00 -4.12
N ALA A 141 11.54 10.83 -4.42
CA ALA A 141 12.25 9.74 -5.07
C ALA A 141 12.02 9.76 -6.58
N THR A 142 13.04 9.47 -7.36
CA THR A 142 12.93 9.26 -8.80
C THR A 142 12.64 7.79 -9.06
N TRP A 143 11.50 7.50 -9.69
CA TRP A 143 11.12 6.14 -10.05
C TRP A 143 11.99 5.59 -11.18
N THR A 144 12.27 4.29 -11.12
CA THR A 144 12.99 3.52 -12.14
C THR A 144 12.36 2.14 -12.29
N GLU A 145 12.63 1.44 -13.39
CA GLU A 145 12.12 0.09 -13.62
C GLU A 145 12.57 -0.94 -12.55
N TYR A 146 13.71 -0.68 -11.90
CA TYR A 146 14.30 -1.57 -10.89
C TYR A 146 14.08 -1.12 -9.45
N GLY A 147 13.28 -0.07 -9.21
CA GLY A 147 13.03 0.50 -7.89
C GLY A 147 13.02 2.02 -7.90
N VAL A 148 13.71 2.66 -6.95
CA VAL A 148 13.78 4.13 -6.87
C VAL A 148 15.18 4.65 -6.60
N LEU A 149 15.44 5.89 -7.00
CA LEU A 149 16.60 6.67 -6.61
C LEU A 149 16.17 7.75 -5.61
N CYS A 150 16.67 7.66 -4.39
CA CYS A 150 16.46 8.65 -3.36
C CYS A 150 17.66 9.61 -3.31
N PRO A 151 17.49 10.92 -3.50
CA PRO A 151 18.53 11.85 -3.11
C PRO A 151 18.67 11.83 -1.59
N LEU A 152 19.90 11.86 -1.09
CA LEU A 152 20.15 11.93 0.35
C LEU A 152 19.50 13.22 0.86
N PRO A 153 18.51 13.15 1.78
CA PRO A 153 17.90 14.34 2.32
C PRO A 153 18.95 15.16 3.08
N SER A 154 18.82 16.49 3.04
CA SER A 154 19.65 17.39 3.84
C SER A 154 19.39 17.09 5.33
N LEU A 155 20.27 16.28 5.92
CA LEU A 155 20.19 15.94 7.33
C LEU A 155 20.49 17.20 8.12
N SER A 156 19.59 17.59 9.01
CA SER A 156 19.88 18.65 9.97
C SER A 156 21.11 18.25 10.79
N THR A 157 22.04 19.19 10.93
CA THR A 157 23.35 19.07 11.60
C THR A 157 23.28 18.71 13.09
N SER A 158 22.08 18.46 13.64
CA SER A 158 21.87 18.12 15.05
C SER A 158 22.11 16.65 15.41
N ARG A 159 22.72 15.82 14.54
CA ARG A 159 23.15 14.46 14.89
C ARG A 159 24.67 14.37 14.96
N ILE A 160 25.17 14.58 16.18
CA ILE A 160 26.58 14.64 16.59
C ILE A 160 27.27 13.24 16.58
N SER A 161 26.53 12.17 16.27
CA SER A 161 27.12 10.82 16.23
C SER A 161 27.96 10.59 14.96
N PRO A 162 29.17 10.00 15.09
CA PRO A 162 30.05 9.71 13.96
C PRO A 162 29.47 8.67 12.98
N LEU A 163 28.54 7.86 13.47
CA LEU A 163 27.83 6.84 12.72
C LEU A 163 26.39 6.80 13.23
N PHE A 164 25.41 6.84 12.33
CA PHE A 164 24.04 6.54 12.71
C PHE A 164 23.35 5.67 11.66
N THR A 165 22.62 4.68 12.15
CA THR A 165 21.80 3.79 11.33
C THR A 165 20.34 4.14 11.61
N GLU A 166 19.59 4.43 10.55
CA GLU A 166 18.18 4.74 10.65
C GLU A 166 17.39 3.99 9.58
N LEU A 167 16.09 3.88 9.81
CA LEU A 167 15.19 3.17 8.92
C LEU A 167 14.79 4.09 7.76
N LEU A 168 15.21 3.70 6.56
CA LEU A 168 14.86 4.31 5.28
C LEU A 168 13.61 3.62 4.73
N ALA A 169 12.47 4.29 4.78
CA ALA A 169 11.21 3.79 4.28
C ALA A 169 10.83 4.45 2.95
N LEU A 170 10.26 3.67 2.02
CA LEU A 170 9.62 4.20 0.82
C LEU A 170 8.13 4.37 1.05
N THR A 171 7.62 5.56 0.75
CA THR A 171 6.20 5.94 0.86
C THR A 171 5.76 6.67 -0.41
N THR A 172 4.51 7.15 -0.43
CA THR A 172 3.98 7.95 -1.54
C THR A 172 3.61 9.35 -1.05
N SER A 173 3.43 10.29 -1.97
CA SER A 173 2.95 11.65 -1.65
C SER A 173 1.52 11.69 -1.10
N VAL A 174 0.76 10.60 -1.25
CA VAL A 174 -0.67 10.52 -0.91
C VAL A 174 -0.90 9.74 0.39
N SER A 175 0.06 8.91 0.81
CA SER A 175 -0.09 8.02 1.96
C SER A 175 1.20 7.86 2.75
N SER A 176 1.05 7.73 4.07
CA SER A 176 2.14 7.39 4.99
C SER A 176 2.41 5.88 5.08
N HIS A 177 1.76 5.06 4.25
CA HIS A 177 2.00 3.63 4.22
C HIS A 177 3.42 3.32 3.73
N ARG A 178 4.15 2.53 4.51
CA ARG A 178 5.53 2.13 4.20
C ARG A 178 5.52 0.91 3.28
N ILE A 179 5.89 1.12 2.02
CA ILE A 179 5.92 0.08 0.99
C ILE A 179 7.06 -0.90 1.26
N VAL A 180 8.26 -0.36 1.50
CA VAL A 180 9.46 -1.11 1.88
C VAL A 180 10.28 -0.29 2.88
N GLU A 181 11.07 -0.99 3.67
CA GLU A 181 11.92 -0.41 4.71
C GLU A 181 13.34 -1.00 4.63
N TYR A 182 14.38 -0.17 4.77
CA TYR A 182 15.77 -0.59 4.76
C TYR A 182 16.49 0.00 5.96
N ASN A 183 17.45 -0.75 6.51
CA ASN A 183 18.40 -0.19 7.46
C ASN A 183 19.50 0.50 6.65
N PHE A 184 19.63 1.81 6.80
CA PHE A 184 20.60 2.59 6.06
C PHE A 184 21.51 3.35 7.02
N THR A 185 22.81 3.26 6.77
CA THR A 185 23.85 3.81 7.65
C THR A 185 24.49 5.03 7.01
N VAL A 186 24.52 6.13 7.76
CA VAL A 186 25.23 7.35 7.36
C VAL A 186 26.35 7.60 8.36
N TYR A 187 27.54 7.91 7.86
CA TYR A 187 28.71 8.24 8.67
C TYR A 187 29.10 9.70 8.48
N ASN A 188 29.56 10.36 9.54
CA ASN A 188 30.02 11.74 9.49
C ASN A 188 31.55 11.78 9.68
N CYS A 189 32.30 11.91 8.58
CA CYS A 189 33.75 12.05 8.64
C CYS A 189 34.21 13.37 9.29
N GLY A 190 33.39 14.43 9.24
CA GLY A 190 33.68 15.72 9.88
C GLY A 190 33.71 15.64 11.40
N ALA A 191 33.03 14.66 12.00
CA ALA A 191 33.04 14.42 13.45
C ALA A 191 34.40 13.90 13.96
N PHE A 192 35.30 13.47 13.07
CA PHE A 192 36.64 12.98 13.41
C PHE A 192 37.74 14.01 13.17
N LYS A 193 37.42 15.29 12.93
CA LYS A 193 38.43 16.35 12.84
C LYS A 193 39.07 16.59 14.23
N THR A 194 40.24 16.02 14.43
CA THR A 194 41.24 16.36 15.46
C THR A 194 42.03 17.60 15.07
#